data_AF-A0A7X3Y1D0-F1
#
_entry.id   AF-A0A7X3Y1D0-F1
#
_cell.length_a   1.000
_cell.length_b   1.000
_cell.length_c   1.000
_cell.angle_alpha   90.00
_cell.angle_beta   90.00
_cell.angle_gamma   90.00
#
_symmetry.space_group_name_H-M   'P 1'
#
loop_
_entity.id
_entity.type
_entity.pdbx_description
1 polymer ?
#
loop_
_entity_poly.entity_id
_entity_poly.type
_entity_poly.pdbx_seq_one_letter_code
_entity_poly.pdbx_strand_id
1 'polypeptide(L)'
;PPAPPGIPWYAPLVGSGLSFATFRSSAVGRRITSSLLWLFERFRIVPQGSAQVSVMLNLIADTFAEAGRLGIFSPMYFILARKPTG
;
A
#
# COMPACT_ATOMS: atom_id res chain seq x y z
N PRO A 1 -1.09 -2.08 15.13
CA PRO A 1 -0.10 -2.79 15.98
C PRO A 1 1.28 -2.65 15.34
N PRO A 2 2.36 -2.48 16.11
CA PRO A 2 3.71 -2.58 15.54
C PRO A 2 3.87 -3.96 14.89
N ALA A 3 4.62 -4.04 13.79
CA ALA A 3 4.90 -5.31 13.14
C ALA A 3 5.59 -6.26 14.15
N PRO A 4 5.30 -7.58 14.09
CA PRO A 4 6.01 -8.57 14.89
C PRO A 4 7.54 -8.42 14.74
N PRO A 5 8.33 -8.68 15.81
CA PRO A 5 9.79 -8.60 15.74
C PRO A 5 10.34 -9.39 14.55
N GLY A 6 11.16 -8.75 13.71
CA GLY A 6 11.81 -9.39 12.55
C GLY A 6 11.06 -9.29 11.22
N ILE A 7 9.84 -8.75 11.16
CA ILE A 7 9.13 -8.52 9.90
C ILE A 7 9.38 -7.07 9.42
N PRO A 8 9.96 -6.86 8.23
CA PRO A 8 10.15 -5.52 7.68
C PRO A 8 8.80 -4.79 7.52
N TRP A 9 8.75 -3.50 7.83
CA TRP A 9 7.53 -2.70 7.78
C TRP A 9 6.88 -2.67 6.37
N TYR A 10 7.69 -2.84 5.31
CA TYR A 10 7.24 -2.87 3.93
C TYR A 10 6.66 -4.24 3.50
N ALA A 11 6.87 -5.31 4.27
CA ALA A 11 6.37 -6.65 3.95
C ALA A 11 4.87 -6.71 3.59
N PRO A 12 3.94 -6.07 4.33
CA PRO A 12 2.52 -6.06 3.96
C PRO A 12 2.21 -5.29 2.66
N LEU A 13 3.04 -4.33 2.25
CA LEU A 13 2.81 -3.53 1.02
C LEU A 13 3.03 -4.36 -0.26
N VAL A 14 3.99 -5.27 -0.21
CA VAL A 14 4.40 -6.11 -1.34
C VAL A 14 3.71 -7.48 -1.38
N GLY A 15 2.88 -7.79 -0.37
CA GLY A 15 2.13 -9.05 -0.31
C GLY A 15 3.04 -10.26 -0.08
N SER A 16 3.61 -10.40 1.11
CA SER A 16 4.36 -11.60 1.49
C SER A 16 3.43 -12.71 1.99
N GLY A 17 3.10 -13.70 1.14
CA GLY A 17 2.43 -14.97 1.53
C GLY A 17 1.56 -15.59 0.42
N LEU A 18 1.26 -16.90 0.50
CA LEU A 18 0.37 -17.63 -0.43
C LEU A 18 -1.06 -17.70 0.15
N SER A 19 -1.77 -16.58 0.23
CA SER A 19 -3.17 -16.52 0.69
C SER A 19 -4.05 -15.83 -0.36
N PHE A 20 -5.36 -16.11 -0.38
CA PHE A 20 -6.34 -15.35 -1.19
C PHE A 20 -6.25 -13.82 -0.96
N ALA A 21 -5.75 -13.38 0.20
CA ALA A 21 -5.44 -11.98 0.47
C ALA A 21 -4.33 -11.41 -0.42
N THR A 22 -3.33 -12.23 -0.79
CA THR A 22 -2.21 -11.85 -1.67
C THR A 22 -2.62 -11.77 -3.13
N PHE A 23 -3.68 -12.47 -3.56
CA PHE A 23 -4.19 -12.36 -4.92
C PHE A 23 -4.53 -10.91 -5.28
N ARG A 24 -5.16 -10.16 -4.35
CA ARG A 24 -5.47 -8.72 -4.52
C ARG A 24 -4.22 -7.85 -4.66
N SER A 25 -3.13 -8.24 -4.01
CA SER A 25 -1.85 -7.53 -4.05
C SER A 25 -0.96 -7.93 -5.23
N SER A 26 -1.27 -9.05 -5.89
CA SER A 26 -0.51 -9.56 -7.04
C SER A 26 -0.69 -8.66 -8.28
N ALA A 27 0.29 -8.67 -9.18
CA ALA A 27 0.22 -7.91 -10.44
C ALA A 27 -1.03 -8.25 -11.27
N VAL A 28 -1.44 -9.53 -11.27
CA VAL A 28 -2.65 -9.99 -12.00
C VAL A 28 -3.91 -9.51 -11.30
N GLY A 29 -4.01 -9.66 -9.98
CA GLY A 29 -5.17 -9.18 -9.22
C GLY A 29 -5.34 -7.66 -9.31
N ARG A 30 -4.24 -6.90 -9.21
CA ARG A 30 -4.25 -5.44 -9.41
C ARG A 30 -4.77 -5.04 -10.79
N ARG A 31 -4.39 -5.77 -11.85
CA ARG A 31 -4.94 -5.55 -13.20
C ARG A 31 -6.43 -5.83 -13.27
N ILE A 32 -6.89 -6.96 -12.72
CA ILE A 32 -8.32 -7.31 -12.69
C ILE A 32 -9.13 -6.26 -11.93
N THR A 33 -8.69 -5.88 -10.72
CA THR A 33 -9.37 -4.86 -9.91
C THR A 33 -9.37 -3.49 -10.59
N SER A 34 -8.28 -3.10 -11.26
CA SER A 34 -8.22 -1.83 -12.00
C SER A 34 -9.16 -1.83 -13.21
N SER A 35 -9.24 -2.93 -13.95
CA SER A 35 -10.19 -3.08 -15.07
C SER A 35 -11.65 -3.07 -14.58
N LEU A 36 -11.94 -3.70 -13.45
CA LEU A 36 -13.28 -3.67 -12.84
C LEU A 36 -13.63 -2.25 -12.37
N LEU A 37 -12.71 -1.53 -11.73
CA LEU A 37 -12.92 -0.14 -11.33
C LEU A 37 -13.19 0.76 -12.54
N TRP A 38 -12.44 0.60 -13.62
CA TRP A 38 -12.69 1.33 -14.86
C TRP A 38 -14.08 1.03 -15.43
N LEU A 39 -14.50 -0.24 -15.42
CA LEU A 39 -15.82 -0.64 -15.87
C LEU A 39 -16.93 -0.04 -14.99
N PHE A 40 -16.78 -0.11 -13.67
CA PHE A 40 -17.73 0.46 -12.71
C PHE A 40 -17.79 1.98 -12.80
N GLU A 41 -16.68 2.64 -13.08
CA GLU A 41 -16.63 4.08 -13.31
C GLU A 41 -17.39 4.45 -14.59
N ARG A 42 -17.24 3.64 -15.65
CA ARG A 42 -18.00 3.79 -16.91
C ARG A 42 -19.50 3.65 -16.70
N PHE A 43 -19.93 2.77 -15.80
CA PHE A 43 -21.33 2.61 -15.41
C PHE A 43 -21.78 3.56 -14.28
N ARG A 44 -20.91 4.51 -13.85
CA ARG A 44 -21.16 5.46 -12.75
C ARG A 44 -21.52 4.80 -11.40
N ILE A 45 -21.08 3.57 -11.19
CA ILE A 45 -21.21 2.84 -9.92
C ILE A 45 -20.21 3.37 -8.88
N VAL A 46 -19.01 3.76 -9.34
CA VAL A 46 -17.96 4.37 -8.52
C VAL A 46 -17.64 5.78 -9.01
N PRO A 47 -17.08 6.67 -8.16
CA PRO A 47 -16.70 8.03 -8.54
C PRO A 47 -15.71 8.05 -9.71
N GLN A 48 -15.79 9.10 -10.54
CA GLN A 48 -14.79 9.34 -11.58
C GLN A 48 -13.39 9.52 -10.98
N GLY A 49 -12.38 8.97 -11.64
CA GLY A 49 -10.99 8.95 -11.18
C GLY A 49 -10.66 7.81 -10.22
N SER A 50 -11.63 6.99 -9.78
CA SER A 50 -11.38 5.89 -8.84
C SER A 50 -10.38 4.86 -9.40
N ALA A 51 -10.48 4.55 -10.70
CA ALA A 51 -9.53 3.65 -11.34
C ALA A 51 -8.09 4.23 -11.34
N GLN A 52 -7.96 5.52 -11.62
CA GLN A 52 -6.66 6.21 -11.67
C GLN A 52 -6.00 6.29 -10.28
N VAL A 53 -6.78 6.62 -9.24
CA VAL A 53 -6.28 6.62 -7.85
C VAL A 53 -5.81 5.23 -7.44
N SER A 54 -6.53 4.17 -7.81
CA SER A 54 -6.12 2.80 -7.54
C SER A 54 -4.77 2.45 -8.19
N VAL A 55 -4.57 2.81 -9.46
CA VAL A 55 -3.28 2.61 -10.16
C VAL A 55 -2.14 3.37 -9.47
N MET A 56 -2.38 4.64 -9.12
CA MET A 56 -1.41 5.47 -8.41
C MET A 56 -1.02 4.88 -7.05
N LEU A 57 -1.99 4.44 -6.24
CA LEU A 57 -1.72 3.84 -4.93
C LEU A 57 -0.92 2.54 -5.04
N ASN A 58 -1.18 1.72 -6.05
CA ASN A 58 -0.40 0.51 -6.30
C ASN A 58 1.05 0.82 -6.67
N LEU A 59 1.28 1.82 -7.53
CA LEU A 59 2.64 2.28 -7.88
C LEU A 59 3.40 2.81 -6.66
N ILE A 60 2.73 3.63 -5.84
CA ILE A 60 3.32 4.20 -4.64
C ILE A 60 3.67 3.09 -3.63
N ALA A 61 2.79 2.09 -3.45
CA ALA A 61 3.06 0.96 -2.57
C ALA A 61 4.33 0.20 -2.97
N ASP A 62 4.53 -0.03 -4.27
CA ASP A 62 5.72 -0.71 -4.79
C ASP A 62 6.98 0.15 -4.59
N THR A 63 6.88 1.44 -4.90
CA THR A 63 7.97 2.41 -4.75
C THR A 63 8.39 2.55 -3.27
N PHE A 64 7.43 2.61 -2.35
CA PHE A 64 7.70 2.68 -0.92
C PHE A 64 8.31 1.38 -0.39
N ALA A 65 7.89 0.23 -0.90
CA ALA A 65 8.50 -1.03 -0.52
C ALA A 65 9.95 -1.12 -1.00
N GLU A 66 10.26 -0.66 -2.20
CA GLU A 66 11.63 -0.57 -2.72
C GLU A 66 12.47 0.43 -1.93
N ALA A 67 11.96 1.64 -1.69
CA ALA A 67 12.64 2.65 -0.88
C ALA A 67 12.87 2.19 0.56
N GLY A 68 11.96 1.39 1.12
CA GLY A 68 12.12 0.72 2.41
C GLY A 68 13.19 -0.35 2.42
N ARG A 69 13.32 -1.13 1.34
CA ARG A 69 14.42 -2.12 1.16
C ARG A 69 15.78 -1.44 1.02
N LEU A 70 15.84 -0.29 0.34
CA LEU A 70 17.04 0.53 0.20
C LEU A 70 17.39 1.30 1.47
N GLY A 71 16.51 1.34 2.47
CA GLY A 71 16.71 2.09 3.71
C GLY A 71 16.65 3.61 3.56
N ILE A 72 16.19 4.12 2.41
CA ILE A 72 16.12 5.55 2.10
C ILE A 72 14.78 6.19 2.50
N PHE A 73 13.78 5.37 2.82
CA PHE A 73 12.45 5.82 3.21
C PHE A 73 11.90 5.01 4.39
N SER A 74 11.21 5.69 5.30
CA SER A 74 10.39 5.10 6.35
C SER A 74 9.12 5.93 6.50
N PRO A 75 7.92 5.33 6.44
CA PRO A 75 6.66 6.06 6.50
C PRO A 75 6.31 6.57 7.90
N MET A 76 6.98 6.07 8.94
CA MET A 76 6.68 6.40 10.33
C MET A 76 7.88 7.04 11.00
N TYR A 77 7.96 8.37 10.88
CA TYR A 77 8.85 9.17 11.71
C TYR A 77 8.15 9.47 13.05
N PHE A 78 8.70 8.92 14.14
CA PHE A 78 8.14 9.06 15.48
C PHE A 78 9.06 9.90 16.36
N ILE A 79 8.52 10.99 16.92
CA ILE A 79 9.19 11.78 17.95
C ILE A 79 8.41 11.65 19.25
N LEU A 80 9.10 11.29 20.32
CA LEU A 80 8.59 11.38 21.67
C LEU A 80 9.13 12.64 22.34
N ALA A 81 8.29 13.68 22.41
CA ALA A 81 8.61 14.89 23.17
C ALA A 81 8.06 14.76 24.59
N ARG A 82 8.86 15.19 25.58
CA ARG A 82 8.43 15.29 26.98
C ARG A 82 8.43 16.76 27.40
N LYS A 83 7.35 17.20 28.05
CA LYS A 83 7.31 18.53 28.66
C LYS A 83 8.46 18.66 29.69
N PRO A 84 9.28 19.71 29.65
CA PRO A 84 10.24 19.98 30.70
C PRO A 84 9.50 20.29 32.01
N THR A 85 9.95 19.72 33.12
CA THR A 85 9.50 20.09 34.46
C THR A 85 10.16 21.40 34.85
N GLY A 86 9.55 22.51 34.45
CA GLY A 86 9.92 23.89 34.77
C GLY A 86 8.70 24.78 34.57
#